data_AF-A0A7S2X368-F1
#
_entry.id   AF-A0A7S2X368-F1
#
_cell.length_a   1.000
_cell.length_b   1.000
_cell.length_c   1.000
_cell.angle_alpha   90.00
_cell.angle_beta   90.00
_cell.angle_gamma   90.00
#
_symmetry.space_group_name_H-M   'P 1'
#
loop_
_entity.id
_entity.type
_entity.pdbx_description
1 polymer ?
#
loop_
_entity_poly.entity_id
_entity_poly.type
_entity_poly.pdbx_seq_one_letter_code
_entity_poly.pdbx_strand_id
1 'polypeptide(L)'
;SYRYLLCFEAEDGIRDWSRTSDSATVKEFDSLEDREYKVLAVNEFNSTRKRMSVLVRETDGRYMLYCKGADNVMFDRTLRLPSDEAINEHLTEFAQEGLRTLVIAKREIQPQNALAWLEKFKNASLSIT
;
A
#
# COMPACT_ATOMS: atom_id res chain seq x y z
N SER A 1 -8.07 -7.56 7.59
CA SER A 1 -8.54 -8.00 6.28
C SER A 1 -8.20 -6.98 5.21
N TYR A 2 -7.17 -7.24 4.40
CA TYR A 2 -6.75 -6.39 3.27
C TYR A 2 -7.28 -6.94 1.94
N ARG A 3 -7.49 -6.10 0.93
CA ARG A 3 -7.79 -6.49 -0.46
C ARG A 3 -6.53 -6.35 -1.31
N TYR A 4 -6.28 -7.28 -2.24
CA TYR A 4 -5.10 -7.28 -3.11
C TYR A 4 -5.25 -6.31 -4.29
N LEU A 5 -4.10 -5.84 -4.78
CA LEU A 5 -3.86 -5.34 -6.12
C LEU A 5 -2.55 -5.97 -6.59
N LEU A 6 -2.61 -6.70 -7.71
CA LEU A 6 -1.40 -7.05 -8.46
C LEU A 6 -1.01 -5.82 -9.28
N CYS A 7 0.24 -5.39 -9.17
CA CYS A 7 0.75 -4.28 -9.93
C CYS A 7 1.44 -4.81 -11.19
N PHE A 8 0.72 -4.78 -12.31
CA PHE A 8 1.29 -4.69 -13.65
C PHE A 8 1.22 -3.23 -14.07
N GLU A 9 2.33 -2.71 -14.57
CA GLU A 9 2.56 -1.36 -15.13
C GLU A 9 1.50 -0.31 -14.77
N ALA A 10 1.75 0.44 -13.70
CA ALA A 10 0.86 1.49 -13.19
C ALA A 10 0.84 2.76 -14.07
N GLU A 11 0.93 2.63 -15.38
CA GLU A 11 0.90 3.76 -16.32
C GLU A 11 -0.48 3.96 -16.97
N ASP A 12 -1.38 2.97 -16.91
CA ASP A 12 -2.71 3.13 -17.48
C ASP A 12 -3.56 4.11 -16.65
N GLY A 13 -3.74 5.32 -17.17
CA GLY A 13 -4.69 6.33 -16.67
C GLY A 13 -4.12 7.39 -15.73
N ILE A 14 -2.85 7.32 -15.33
CA ILE A 14 -2.18 8.36 -14.54
C ILE A 14 -1.44 9.33 -15.48
N ARG A 15 -1.84 10.61 -15.46
CA ARG A 15 -1.19 11.69 -16.22
C ARG A 15 0.11 12.16 -15.57
N ASP A 16 0.08 12.34 -14.27
CA ASP A 16 1.19 12.93 -13.49
C ASP A 16 1.05 12.54 -12.02
N TRP A 17 2.16 12.47 -11.29
CA TRP A 17 2.14 12.27 -9.85
C TRP A 17 3.34 12.93 -9.18
N SER A 18 3.15 13.39 -7.95
CA SER A 18 4.21 13.96 -7.13
C SER A 18 4.09 13.50 -5.68
N ARG A 19 5.19 13.56 -4.93
CA ARG A 19 5.23 13.11 -3.54
C ARG A 19 6.21 13.94 -2.71
N THR A 20 5.78 14.28 -1.50
CA THR A 20 6.62 14.84 -0.43
C THR A 20 6.75 13.83 0.72
N SER A 21 7.37 14.21 1.84
CA SER A 21 7.34 13.36 3.04
C SER A 21 5.93 13.19 3.59
N ASP A 22 5.07 14.19 3.40
CA ASP A 22 3.80 14.35 4.13
C ASP A 22 2.58 14.25 3.21
N SER A 23 2.77 14.21 1.90
CA SER A 23 1.69 14.10 0.92
C SER A 23 2.10 13.37 -0.36
N ALA A 24 1.11 12.86 -1.08
CA ALA A 24 1.23 12.41 -2.46
C ALA A 24 0.06 12.97 -3.27
N THR A 25 0.30 13.39 -4.50
CA THR A 25 -0.71 13.90 -5.42
C THR A 25 -0.69 13.07 -6.68
N VAL A 26 -1.86 12.58 -7.11
CA VAL A 26 -2.03 11.80 -8.33
C VAL A 26 -3.02 12.53 -9.24
N LYS A 27 -2.62 12.75 -10.49
CA LYS A 27 -3.46 13.36 -11.52
C LYS A 27 -3.79 12.30 -12.55
N GLU A 28 -5.07 12.01 -12.71
CA GLU A 28 -5.58 11.02 -13.69
C GLU A 28 -5.94 11.74 -15.00
N PHE A 29 -5.88 11.05 -16.15
CA PHE A 29 -6.25 11.66 -17.44
C PHE A 29 -7.75 12.00 -17.53
N ASP A 30 -8.59 11.16 -16.94
CA ASP A 30 -10.06 11.26 -17.04
C ASP A 30 -10.68 12.05 -15.86
N SER A 31 -9.86 12.55 -14.93
CA SER A 31 -10.31 13.35 -13.79
C SER A 31 -9.89 14.81 -13.95
N LEU A 32 -10.84 15.72 -13.73
CA LEU A 32 -10.55 17.16 -13.63
C LEU A 32 -9.93 17.53 -12.28
N GLU A 33 -10.09 16.67 -11.27
CA GLU A 33 -9.60 16.90 -9.91
C GLU A 33 -8.38 16.02 -9.60
N ASP A 34 -7.36 16.65 -9.01
CA ASP A 34 -6.18 15.97 -8.50
C ASP A 34 -6.51 15.23 -7.19
N ARG A 35 -6.10 13.98 -7.08
CA ARG A 35 -6.26 13.21 -5.82
C ARG A 35 -5.06 13.45 -4.92
N GLU A 36 -5.32 14.09 -3.79
CA GLU A 36 -4.33 14.30 -2.74
C GLU A 36 -4.46 13.26 -1.61
N TYR A 37 -3.32 12.72 -1.20
CA TYR A 37 -3.20 11.77 -0.10
C TYR A 37 -2.27 12.38 0.94
N LYS A 38 -2.75 12.57 2.17
CA LYS A 38 -1.88 12.98 3.28
C LYS A 38 -1.19 11.74 3.86
N VAL A 39 0.13 11.71 3.83
CA VAL A 39 0.94 10.65 4.43
C VAL A 39 0.99 10.86 5.95
N LEU A 40 0.52 9.87 6.71
CA LEU A 40 0.43 9.95 8.17
C LEU A 40 1.55 9.17 8.87
N ALA A 41 1.95 8.04 8.28
CA ALA A 41 3.04 7.22 8.79
C ALA A 41 3.57 6.32 7.68
N VAL A 42 4.89 6.11 7.69
CA VAL A 42 5.57 5.18 6.79
C VAL A 42 6.25 4.11 7.65
N ASN A 43 5.82 2.86 7.50
CA ASN A 43 6.60 1.73 7.99
C ASN A 43 7.55 1.32 6.87
N GLU A 44 8.79 1.77 6.96
CA GLU A 44 9.83 1.53 5.95
C GLU A 44 10.06 0.04 5.66
N PHE A 45 10.65 -0.20 4.50
CA PHE A 45 11.08 -1.53 4.13
C PHE A 45 12.15 -2.01 5.12
N ASN A 46 12.00 -3.25 5.56
CA ASN A 46 12.99 -3.94 6.36
C ASN A 46 13.18 -5.34 5.78
N SER A 47 14.44 -5.77 5.60
CA SER A 47 14.79 -7.07 4.99
C SER A 47 14.23 -8.27 5.75
N THR A 48 14.06 -8.16 7.07
CA THR A 48 13.38 -9.16 7.91
C THR A 48 11.88 -9.18 7.64
N ARG A 49 11.25 -8.01 7.43
CA ARG A 49 9.80 -7.89 7.17
C ARG A 49 9.43 -8.19 5.73
N LYS A 50 10.35 -7.96 4.78
CA LYS A 50 10.20 -8.05 3.32
C LYS A 50 8.96 -7.32 2.76
N ARG A 51 8.58 -6.22 3.43
CA ARG A 51 7.45 -5.37 3.03
C ARG A 51 7.63 -3.96 3.58
N MET A 52 6.93 -3.02 2.95
CA MET A 52 6.73 -1.65 3.44
C MET A 52 5.24 -1.31 3.42
N SER A 53 4.83 -0.34 4.24
CA SER A 53 3.44 0.13 4.24
C SER A 53 3.36 1.61 4.56
N VAL A 54 2.33 2.26 4.02
CA VAL A 54 2.02 3.66 4.31
C VAL A 54 0.58 3.78 4.79
N LEU A 55 0.38 4.49 5.89
CA LEU A 55 -0.94 4.95 6.31
C LEU A 55 -1.16 6.35 5.75
N VAL A 56 -2.23 6.53 5.00
CA VAL A 56 -2.61 7.82 4.41
C VAL A 56 -4.02 8.22 4.83
N ARG A 57 -4.33 9.51 4.70
CA ARG A 57 -5.69 10.04 4.69
C ARG A 57 -6.02 10.53 3.28
N GLU A 58 -7.09 10.00 2.70
CA GLU A 58 -7.59 10.43 1.38
C GLU A 58 -8.37 11.75 1.48
N THR A 59 -8.66 12.37 0.34
CA THR A 59 -9.42 13.64 0.25
C THR A 59 -10.82 13.56 0.87
N ASP A 60 -11.47 12.39 0.80
CA ASP A 60 -12.78 12.14 1.41
C ASP A 60 -12.71 11.86 2.93
N GLY A 61 -11.51 11.92 3.51
CA GLY A 61 -11.27 11.77 4.94
C GLY A 61 -11.06 10.33 5.40
N ARG A 62 -11.16 9.33 4.52
CA ARG A 62 -10.89 7.92 4.88
C ARG A 62 -9.41 7.70 5.19
N TYR A 63 -9.16 6.77 6.11
CA TYR A 63 -7.81 6.32 6.45
C TYR A 63 -7.51 5.01 5.73
N MET A 64 -6.50 5.04 4.87
CA MET A 64 -6.13 3.90 4.03
C MET A 64 -4.73 3.43 4.36
N LEU A 65 -4.58 2.13 4.61
CA LEU A 65 -3.30 1.47 4.78
C LEU A 65 -2.97 0.72 3.49
N TYR A 66 -1.92 1.17 2.81
CA TYR A 66 -1.33 0.50 1.66
C TYR A 66 -0.09 -0.27 2.09
N CYS A 67 0.07 -1.49 1.60
CA CYS A 67 1.24 -2.32 1.88
C CYS A 67 1.71 -3.02 0.62
N LYS A 68 3.02 -2.97 0.35
CA LYS A 68 3.65 -3.73 -0.74
C LYS A 68 4.78 -4.59 -0.19
N GLY A 69 4.91 -5.80 -0.70
CA GLY A 69 5.94 -6.75 -0.26
C GLY A 69 6.01 -8.01 -1.11
N ALA A 70 6.85 -8.94 -0.68
CA ALA A 70 6.93 -10.28 -1.27
C ALA A 70 5.59 -11.01 -1.15
N ASP A 71 5.28 -11.80 -2.17
CA ASP A 71 4.10 -12.67 -2.27
C ASP A 71 3.81 -13.45 -0.99
N ASN A 72 4.74 -14.28 -0.54
CA ASN A 72 4.58 -15.13 0.64
C ASN A 72 4.28 -14.32 1.91
N VAL A 73 4.89 -13.14 2.06
CA VAL A 73 4.66 -12.25 3.21
C VAL A 73 3.28 -11.59 3.14
N MET A 74 2.81 -11.27 1.94
CA MET A 74 1.54 -10.57 1.75
C MET A 74 0.35 -11.53 1.85
N PHE A 75 0.43 -12.75 1.30
CA PHE A 75 -0.62 -13.77 1.40
C PHE A 75 -0.94 -14.17 2.85
N ASP A 76 0.07 -14.26 3.72
CA ASP A 76 -0.12 -14.57 5.15
C ASP A 76 -0.91 -13.50 5.92
N ARG A 77 -1.08 -12.29 5.36
CA ARG A 77 -1.58 -11.10 6.08
C ARG A 77 -2.86 -10.52 5.49
N THR A 78 -3.32 -11.10 4.40
CA THR A 78 -4.46 -10.69 3.61
C THR A 78 -5.61 -11.68 3.84
N LEU A 79 -6.83 -11.30 3.42
CA LEU A 79 -7.91 -12.28 3.44
C LEU A 79 -7.70 -13.25 2.30
N ARG A 80 -8.02 -14.52 2.53
CA ARG A 80 -8.18 -15.45 1.41
C ARG A 80 -9.33 -14.99 0.52
N LEU A 81 -9.06 -14.75 -0.75
CA LEU A 81 -10.06 -14.43 -1.75
C LEU A 81 -10.15 -15.56 -2.78
N PRO A 82 -11.29 -15.72 -3.47
CA PRO A 82 -11.41 -16.66 -4.58
C PRO A 82 -10.38 -16.41 -5.70
N SER A 83 -9.90 -15.17 -5.83
CA SER A 83 -8.87 -14.79 -6.80
C SER A 83 -7.46 -15.23 -6.43
N ASP A 84 -7.22 -15.75 -5.22
CA ASP A 84 -5.86 -16.04 -4.75
C ASP A 84 -5.16 -17.10 -5.60
N GLU A 85 -5.90 -18.08 -6.13
CA GLU A 85 -5.36 -19.10 -7.04
C GLU A 85 -4.84 -18.46 -8.34
N ALA A 86 -5.66 -17.67 -9.01
CA ALA A 86 -5.27 -16.95 -10.22
C ALA A 86 -4.11 -15.97 -9.98
N ILE A 87 -4.07 -15.31 -8.82
CA ILE A 87 -2.96 -14.42 -8.44
C ILE A 87 -1.66 -15.25 -8.29
N ASN A 88 -1.72 -16.41 -7.65
CA ASN A 88 -0.55 -17.30 -7.48
C ASN A 88 -0.03 -17.87 -8.80
N GLU A 89 -0.93 -18.21 -9.73
CA GLU A 89 -0.57 -18.68 -11.07
C GLU A 89 0.24 -17.60 -11.81
N HIS A 90 -0.29 -16.38 -11.90
CA HIS A 90 0.41 -15.26 -12.52
C HIS A 90 1.76 -14.96 -11.84
N LEU A 91 1.81 -14.96 -10.50
CA LEU A 91 3.07 -14.75 -9.78
C LEU A 91 4.12 -15.82 -10.11
N THR A 92 3.68 -17.06 -10.34
CA THR A 92 4.54 -18.17 -10.74
C THR A 92 5.06 -17.99 -12.17
N GLU A 93 4.19 -17.59 -13.10
CA GLU A 93 4.57 -17.30 -14.50
C GLU A 93 5.62 -16.20 -14.57
N PHE A 94 5.39 -15.07 -13.89
CA PHE A 94 6.34 -13.96 -13.88
C PHE A 94 7.68 -14.32 -13.23
N ALA A 95 7.66 -15.19 -12.20
CA ALA A 95 8.89 -15.69 -11.61
C ALA A 95 9.67 -16.59 -12.58
N GLN A 96 8.99 -17.41 -13.40
CA GLN A 96 9.62 -18.23 -14.44
C GLN A 96 10.27 -17.38 -15.54
N GLU A 97 9.69 -16.22 -15.84
CA GLU A 97 10.25 -15.22 -16.76
C GLU A 97 11.37 -14.36 -16.12
N GLY A 98 11.67 -14.57 -14.83
CA GLY A 98 12.71 -13.82 -14.11
C GLY A 98 12.30 -12.40 -13.70
N LEU A 99 11.01 -12.07 -13.77
CA LEU A 99 10.48 -10.77 -13.37
C LEU A 99 10.40 -10.66 -11.85
N ARG A 100 10.63 -9.44 -11.35
CA ARG A 100 10.44 -9.14 -9.92
C ARG A 100 8.98 -8.83 -9.67
N THR A 101 8.32 -9.68 -8.90
CA THR A 101 6.92 -9.49 -8.51
C THR A 101 6.81 -8.83 -7.14
N LEU A 102 5.79 -7.97 -6.98
CA LEU A 102 5.38 -7.44 -5.69
C LEU A 102 3.86 -7.52 -5.58
N VAL A 103 3.39 -7.95 -4.42
CA VAL A 103 1.97 -7.94 -4.10
C VAL A 103 1.66 -6.66 -3.33
N ILE A 104 0.66 -5.92 -3.80
CA ILE A 104 0.14 -4.74 -3.11
C ILE A 104 -1.19 -5.12 -2.46
N ALA A 105 -1.43 -4.61 -1.26
CA ALA A 105 -2.72 -4.75 -0.61
C ALA A 105 -3.12 -3.42 0.03
N LYS A 106 -4.43 -3.15 0.04
CA LYS A 106 -5.01 -1.97 0.69
C LYS A 106 -6.09 -2.36 1.70
N ARG A 107 -6.22 -1.56 2.75
CA ARG A 107 -7.27 -1.71 3.76
C ARG A 107 -7.71 -0.37 4.30
N GLU A 108 -9.01 -0.15 4.32
CA GLU A 108 -9.62 0.96 5.04
C GLU A 108 -9.59 0.70 6.54
N ILE A 109 -9.20 1.73 7.30
CA ILE A 109 -9.08 1.69 8.74
C ILE A 109 -10.09 2.67 9.33
N GLN A 110 -10.87 2.20 10.30
CA GLN A 110 -11.77 3.08 11.04
C GLN A 110 -10.99 4.21 11.72
N PRO A 111 -11.47 5.47 11.69
CA PRO A 111 -10.72 6.64 12.18
C PRO A 111 -10.16 6.45 13.59
N GLN A 112 -10.96 5.94 14.53
CA GLN A 112 -10.54 5.67 15.92
C GLN A 112 -9.34 4.73 16.01
N ASN A 113 -9.31 3.69 15.16
CA ASN A 113 -8.22 2.71 15.15
C ASN A 113 -6.96 3.29 14.50
N ALA A 114 -7.12 4.12 13.47
CA ALA A 114 -6.01 4.78 12.81
C ALA A 114 -5.32 5.77 13.75
N LEU A 115 -6.09 6.59 14.46
CA LEU A 115 -5.59 7.56 15.43
C LEU A 115 -4.88 6.89 16.61
N ALA A 116 -5.50 5.87 17.22
CA ALA A 116 -4.89 5.11 18.31
C ALA A 116 -3.60 4.40 17.88
N TRP A 117 -3.54 3.90 16.64
CA TRP A 117 -2.32 3.30 16.09
C TRP A 117 -1.24 4.36 15.83
N LEU A 118 -1.61 5.55 15.32
CA LEU A 118 -0.67 6.65 15.08
C LEU A 118 -0.03 7.16 16.36
N GLU A 119 -0.77 7.22 17.45
CA GLU A 119 -0.22 7.58 18.76
C GLU A 119 0.88 6.59 19.18
N LYS A 120 0.60 5.28 19.08
CA LYS A 120 1.58 4.23 19.35
C LYS A 120 2.79 4.31 18.41
N PHE A 121 2.55 4.59 17.13
CA PHE A 121 3.61 4.75 16.13
C PHE A 121 4.53 5.91 16.51
N LYS A 122 3.98 7.08 16.82
CA LYS A 122 4.76 8.26 17.25
C LYS A 122 5.58 7.97 18.50
N ASN A 123 4.98 7.34 19.51
CA ASN A 123 5.69 6.98 20.74
C ASN A 123 6.86 6.04 20.45
N ALA A 124 6.66 5.04 19.60
CA ALA A 124 7.73 4.12 19.20
C ALA A 124 8.83 4.80 18.35
N SER A 125 8.47 5.75 17.48
CA SER A 125 9.42 6.52 16.68
C SER A 125 10.27 7.48 17.52
N LEU A 126 9.71 8.01 18.62
CA LEU A 126 10.41 8.91 19.54
C LEU A 126 11.29 8.14 20.56
N SER A 127 10.95 6.89 20.88
CA SER A 127 11.66 6.06 21.85
C SER A 127 13.06 5.59 21.40
N ILE A 128 13.56 6.04 20.24
CA ILE A 128 14.89 5.72 19.70
C ILE A 128 15.92 6.85 19.95
N THR A 129 15.58 7.88 20.73
CA THR A 129 16.57 8.84 21.27
C THR A 129 16.89 8.50 22.71
#